data_AF-A0A6H9ZA68-F1
#
_entry.id   AF-A0A6H9ZA68-F1
#
_cell.length_a   1.000
_cell.length_b   1.000
_cell.length_c   1.000
_cell.angle_alpha   90.00
_cell.angle_beta   90.00
_cell.angle_gamma   90.00
#
_symmetry.space_group_name_H-M   'P 1'
#
loop_
_entity.id
_entity.type
_entity.pdbx_description
1 polymer ?
#
loop_
_entity_poly.entity_id
_entity_poly.type
_entity_poly.pdbx_seq_one_letter_code
_entity_poly.pdbx_strand_id
1 'polypeptide(L)'
;MSYNGADTATALVAWGNAWLAGHVGLDEAVDAVEKASGPQILGAAPTTADEPPSAALLDEVTLRRGLGDLRVAGMTAFRLALPAPGDPLGLSGPPAFNRAALDAGAAVIVSLPDRALGLVPVEDRRGSSYVGVRWNSQDAAPGLPDVPTLAEADRQLTLAMRDATEALLTVDDVSGIPPEIADALADLRDPGRNDHPLAPGYPQRAHRVAALAGRLAVVVELARRLDAHGLTADQMHRRGDALRLLDGAIRRALVAACNSAFDPVP
;
A
#
# COMPACT_ATOMS: atom_id res chain seq x y z
N MET A 1 -12.33 -9.13 -8.52
CA MET A 1 -11.51 -8.04 -7.97
C MET A 1 -10.07 -8.50 -8.10
N SER A 2 -9.28 -7.87 -8.99
CA SER A 2 -7.87 -8.23 -9.12
C SER A 2 -7.16 -7.91 -7.81
N TYR A 3 -6.36 -8.84 -7.31
CA TYR A 3 -5.58 -8.65 -6.08
C TYR A 3 -4.61 -7.47 -6.25
N ASN A 4 -4.68 -6.50 -5.33
CA ASN A 4 -3.75 -5.37 -5.26
C ASN A 4 -3.05 -5.39 -3.90
N GLY A 5 -1.78 -5.83 -3.87
CA GLY A 5 -0.99 -5.94 -2.65
C GLY A 5 -0.82 -4.60 -1.92
N ALA A 6 -0.84 -3.47 -2.63
CA ALA A 6 -0.73 -2.14 -2.03
C ALA A 6 -1.97 -1.77 -1.20
N ASP A 7 -3.17 -2.08 -1.69
CA ASP A 7 -4.42 -1.81 -0.97
C ASP A 7 -4.53 -2.67 0.28
N THR A 8 -4.17 -3.95 0.18
CA THR A 8 -4.12 -4.87 1.32
C THR A 8 -3.13 -4.41 2.39
N ALA A 9 -1.91 -4.01 2.00
CA ALA A 9 -0.91 -3.48 2.94
C ALA A 9 -1.33 -2.16 3.57
N THR A 10 -1.95 -1.27 2.79
CA THR A 10 -2.51 -0.01 3.26
C THR A 10 -3.58 -0.26 4.32
N ALA A 11 -4.52 -1.17 4.06
CA ALA A 11 -5.57 -1.54 5.01
C ALA A 11 -4.99 -2.13 6.29
N LEU A 12 -4.05 -3.07 6.20
CA LEU A 12 -3.44 -3.69 7.39
C LEU A 12 -2.74 -2.66 8.27
N VAL A 13 -1.97 -1.74 7.68
CA VAL A 13 -1.27 -0.68 8.43
C VAL A 13 -2.28 0.30 9.04
N ALA A 14 -3.24 0.76 8.24
CA ALA A 14 -4.27 1.70 8.66
C ALA A 14 -5.04 1.20 9.90
N TRP A 15 -5.65 0.03 9.77
CA TRP A 15 -6.53 -0.55 10.78
C TRP A 15 -5.73 -1.18 11.93
N GLY A 16 -4.57 -1.77 11.64
CA GLY A 16 -3.67 -2.30 12.67
C GLY A 16 -3.17 -1.22 13.63
N ASN A 17 -2.79 -0.05 13.12
CA ASN A 17 -2.37 1.08 13.97
C ASN A 17 -3.54 1.70 14.73
N ALA A 18 -4.74 1.81 14.12
CA ALA A 18 -5.92 2.28 14.83
C ALA A 18 -6.30 1.37 16.00
N TRP A 19 -6.16 0.05 15.83
CA TRP A 19 -6.31 -0.91 16.92
C TRP A 19 -5.22 -0.74 17.99
N LEU A 20 -3.95 -0.60 17.60
CA LEU A 20 -2.85 -0.39 18.55
C LEU A 20 -3.01 0.91 19.37
N ALA A 21 -3.55 1.96 18.76
CA ALA A 21 -3.88 3.22 19.42
C ALA A 21 -5.19 3.19 20.21
N GLY A 22 -5.94 2.08 20.17
CA GLY A 22 -7.19 1.88 20.92
C GLY A 22 -8.42 2.59 20.33
N HIS A 23 -8.37 3.00 19.06
CA HIS A 23 -9.51 3.62 18.38
C HIS A 23 -10.56 2.62 17.91
N VAL A 24 -10.16 1.37 17.65
CA VAL A 24 -11.04 0.28 17.19
C VAL A 24 -10.68 -1.03 17.89
N GLY A 25 -11.61 -1.99 17.88
CA GLY A 25 -11.35 -3.35 18.37
C GLY A 25 -10.54 -4.19 17.38
N LEU A 26 -9.93 -5.28 17.86
CA LEU A 26 -9.19 -6.22 16.99
C LEU A 26 -10.10 -6.83 15.91
N ASP A 27 -11.33 -7.20 16.28
CA ASP A 27 -12.28 -7.82 15.36
C ASP A 27 -12.66 -6.84 14.23
N GLU A 28 -12.97 -5.59 14.58
CA GLU A 28 -13.28 -4.53 13.62
C GLU A 28 -12.10 -4.26 12.66
N ALA A 29 -10.88 -4.22 13.19
CA ALA A 29 -9.68 -4.04 12.38
C ALA A 29 -9.48 -5.20 11.38
N VAL A 30 -9.67 -6.44 11.81
CA VAL A 30 -9.56 -7.62 10.93
C VAL A 30 -10.66 -7.62 9.87
N ASP A 31 -11.91 -7.36 10.27
CA ASP A 31 -13.05 -7.32 9.35
C ASP A 31 -12.84 -6.26 8.26
N ALA A 32 -12.26 -5.10 8.59
CA ALA A 32 -11.96 -4.07 7.62
C ALA A 32 -10.86 -4.46 6.62
N VAL A 33 -9.81 -5.14 7.07
CA VAL A 33 -8.74 -5.67 6.18
C VAL A 33 -9.31 -6.76 5.26
N GLU A 34 -10.16 -7.64 5.79
CA GLU A 34 -10.81 -8.70 5.01
C GLU A 34 -11.85 -8.16 4.03
N LYS A 35 -12.58 -7.09 4.39
CA LYS A 35 -13.46 -6.37 3.46
C LYS A 35 -12.68 -5.82 2.25
N ALA A 36 -11.45 -5.37 2.45
CA ALA A 36 -10.62 -4.79 1.40
C ALA A 36 -10.04 -5.85 0.44
N SER A 37 -9.68 -7.04 0.92
CA SER A 37 -8.91 -8.00 0.11
C SER A 37 -9.18 -9.48 0.34
N GLY A 38 -10.32 -9.80 0.96
CA GLY A 38 -10.72 -11.18 1.26
C GLY A 38 -10.01 -11.75 2.48
N PRO A 39 -10.21 -13.05 2.77
CA PRO A 39 -9.67 -13.70 3.96
C PRO A 39 -8.14 -13.58 4.06
N GLN A 40 -7.65 -13.39 5.28
CA GLN A 40 -6.22 -13.11 5.54
C GLN A 40 -5.58 -14.18 6.42
N ILE A 41 -4.44 -14.71 5.97
CA ILE A 41 -3.66 -15.70 6.70
C ILE A 41 -2.26 -15.14 6.97
N LEU A 42 -1.80 -15.26 8.21
CA LEU A 42 -0.43 -14.90 8.58
C LEU A 42 0.44 -16.16 8.56
N GLY A 43 1.48 -16.17 7.74
CA GLY A 43 2.50 -17.21 7.76
C GLY A 43 3.41 -17.05 8.98
N ALA A 44 3.89 -18.16 9.54
CA ALA A 44 4.80 -18.14 10.68
C ALA A 44 6.07 -17.33 10.38
N ALA A 45 6.54 -16.58 11.37
CA ALA A 45 7.84 -15.89 11.30
C ALA A 45 8.98 -16.92 11.26
N PRO A 46 10.09 -16.66 10.55
CA PRO A 46 11.25 -17.52 10.61
C PRO A 46 11.74 -17.62 12.05
N THR A 47 11.77 -18.83 12.59
CA THR A 47 12.36 -19.15 13.87
C THR A 47 13.87 -19.24 13.67
N THR A 48 14.57 -18.11 13.80
CA THR A 48 16.04 -17.97 13.80
C THR A 48 16.78 -18.14 12.46
N ALA A 49 17.93 -17.46 12.36
CA ALA A 49 18.74 -17.35 11.14
C ALA A 49 19.54 -18.62 10.76
N ASP A 50 19.58 -19.63 11.62
CA ASP A 50 20.42 -20.83 11.47
C ASP A 50 19.64 -22.11 11.14
N GLU A 51 18.31 -22.07 11.08
CA GLU A 51 17.53 -23.20 10.57
C GLU A 51 17.27 -23.05 9.07
N PRO A 52 17.54 -24.08 8.25
CA PRO A 52 17.10 -24.07 6.86
C PRO A 52 15.58 -23.92 6.84
N PRO A 53 14.99 -23.31 5.79
CA PRO A 53 13.55 -23.34 5.59
C PRO A 53 13.14 -24.80 5.36
N SER A 54 12.93 -25.51 6.46
CA SER A 54 12.21 -26.77 6.48
C SER A 54 10.88 -26.49 5.81
N ALA A 55 10.49 -27.31 4.86
CA ALA A 55 9.14 -27.33 4.28
C ALA A 55 8.09 -27.80 5.31
N ALA A 56 8.25 -27.38 6.57
CA ALA A 56 7.28 -27.52 7.62
C ALA A 56 6.22 -26.45 7.40
N LEU A 57 5.00 -26.93 7.22
CA LEU A 57 3.76 -26.24 7.53
C LEU A 57 3.82 -25.73 8.97
N LEU A 58 4.57 -24.66 9.23
CA LEU A 58 4.52 -23.93 10.48
C LEU A 58 3.18 -23.19 10.49
N ASP A 59 2.34 -23.55 11.47
CA ASP A 59 0.90 -23.28 11.54
C ASP A 59 0.53 -21.91 10.96
N GLU A 60 -0.07 -21.93 9.77
CA GLU A 60 -0.78 -20.78 9.24
C GLU A 60 -1.89 -20.40 10.20
N VAL A 61 -1.86 -19.15 10.68
CA VAL A 61 -2.88 -18.65 11.59
C VAL A 61 -3.75 -17.62 10.91
N THR A 62 -4.98 -17.45 11.39
CA THR A 62 -5.82 -16.34 10.97
C THR A 62 -5.14 -15.02 11.31
N LEU A 63 -5.38 -13.97 10.51
CA LEU A 63 -4.85 -12.64 10.79
C LEU A 63 -5.17 -12.19 12.22
N ARG A 64 -6.40 -12.43 12.70
CA ARG A 64 -6.82 -12.14 14.08
C ARG A 64 -5.89 -12.77 15.12
N ARG A 65 -5.61 -14.07 14.99
CA ARG A 65 -4.74 -14.78 15.93
C ARG A 65 -3.31 -14.24 15.86
N GLY A 66 -2.78 -14.10 14.64
CA GLY A 66 -1.43 -13.60 14.41
C GLY A 66 -1.20 -12.19 14.97
N LEU A 67 -2.15 -11.28 14.79
CA LEU A 67 -2.11 -9.94 15.39
C LEU A 67 -2.10 -10.00 16.92
N GLY A 68 -2.92 -10.88 17.51
CA GLY A 68 -2.91 -11.13 18.96
C GLY A 68 -1.54 -11.60 19.47
N ASP A 69 -0.91 -12.53 18.77
CA ASP A 69 0.42 -13.03 19.11
C ASP A 69 1.50 -11.93 18.97
N LEU A 70 1.45 -11.12 17.92
CA LEU A 70 2.34 -9.96 17.74
C LEU A 70 2.16 -8.91 18.85
N ARG A 71 0.92 -8.69 19.32
CA ARG A 71 0.65 -7.78 20.43
C ARG A 71 1.28 -8.27 21.73
N VAL A 72 1.19 -9.57 22.02
CA VAL A 72 1.87 -10.20 23.17
C VAL A 72 3.38 -10.11 23.04
N ALA A 73 3.91 -10.23 21.81
CA ALA A 73 5.33 -10.05 21.51
C ALA A 73 5.83 -8.60 21.60
N GLY A 74 4.97 -7.64 21.99
CA GLY A 74 5.37 -6.26 22.23
C GLY A 74 5.34 -5.36 20.99
N MET A 75 4.58 -5.73 19.96
CA MET A 75 4.37 -4.88 18.78
C MET A 75 3.88 -3.48 19.17
N THR A 76 4.52 -2.47 18.57
CA THR A 76 4.27 -1.04 18.86
C THR A 76 3.69 -0.28 17.68
N ALA A 77 4.01 -0.69 16.44
CA ALA A 77 3.53 -0.02 15.24
C ALA A 77 3.59 -0.92 14.01
N PHE A 78 2.70 -0.66 13.06
CA PHE A 78 2.82 -1.07 11.66
C PHE A 78 3.32 0.10 10.82
N ARG A 79 4.22 -0.17 9.89
CA ARG A 79 4.69 0.78 8.88
C ARG A 79 4.46 0.24 7.48
N LEU A 80 3.97 1.09 6.59
CA LEU A 80 3.76 0.78 5.20
C LEU A 80 5.05 0.98 4.39
N ALA A 81 5.33 0.05 3.48
CA ALA A 81 6.29 0.20 2.40
C ALA A 81 5.63 -0.12 1.06
N LEU A 82 5.81 0.77 0.07
CA LEU A 82 5.29 0.63 -1.29
C LEU A 82 6.46 0.78 -2.29
N PRO A 83 7.34 -0.23 -2.35
CA PRO A 83 8.53 -0.17 -3.19
C PRO A 83 8.18 -0.38 -4.67
N ALA A 84 9.01 0.19 -5.55
CA ALA A 84 8.98 -0.08 -6.98
C ALA A 84 10.41 -0.15 -7.54
N PRO A 85 10.60 -0.67 -8.76
CA PRO A 85 11.91 -0.66 -9.40
C PRO A 85 12.55 0.73 -9.42
N GLY A 86 13.73 0.87 -8.81
CA GLY A 86 14.46 2.14 -8.68
C GLY A 86 14.01 3.05 -7.54
N ASP A 87 12.99 2.66 -6.77
CA ASP A 87 12.42 3.45 -5.66
C ASP A 87 12.00 2.52 -4.49
N PRO A 88 12.93 2.08 -3.63
CA PRO A 88 12.67 1.14 -2.54
C PRO A 88 12.00 1.80 -1.32
N LEU A 89 10.96 2.60 -1.57
CA LEU A 89 10.30 3.45 -0.58
C LEU A 89 9.79 2.64 0.62
N GLY A 90 10.23 3.04 1.82
CA GLY A 90 9.82 2.40 3.09
C GLY A 90 10.61 1.15 3.48
N LEU A 91 11.57 0.71 2.65
CA LEU A 91 12.40 -0.45 2.94
C LEU A 91 13.74 -0.07 3.57
N SER A 92 14.22 -0.86 4.53
CA SER A 92 15.52 -0.66 5.21
C SER A 92 16.42 -1.90 5.18
N GLY A 93 16.01 -2.97 4.49
CA GLY A 93 16.69 -4.26 4.50
C GLY A 93 16.03 -5.27 5.43
N PRO A 94 16.57 -6.50 5.52
CA PRO A 94 17.72 -7.03 4.77
C PRO A 94 17.41 -7.25 3.26
N PRO A 95 18.42 -7.50 2.41
CA PRO A 95 18.23 -7.65 0.96
C PRO A 95 17.19 -8.70 0.55
N ALA A 96 17.07 -9.80 1.30
CA ALA A 96 16.08 -10.84 1.04
C ALA A 96 14.64 -10.32 1.17
N PHE A 97 14.34 -9.62 2.27
CA PHE A 97 13.05 -8.97 2.49
C PHE A 97 12.79 -7.88 1.44
N ASN A 98 13.78 -7.03 1.15
CA ASN A 98 13.61 -5.96 0.17
C ASN A 98 13.26 -6.50 -1.22
N ARG A 99 13.89 -7.60 -1.64
CA ARG A 99 13.59 -8.25 -2.92
C ARG A 99 12.16 -8.79 -2.94
N ALA A 100 11.75 -9.52 -1.89
CA ALA A 100 10.39 -10.03 -1.80
C ALA A 100 9.33 -8.91 -1.80
N ALA A 101 9.60 -7.80 -1.09
CA ALA A 101 8.74 -6.63 -1.06
C ALA A 101 8.68 -5.92 -2.42
N LEU A 102 9.81 -5.81 -3.15
CA LEU A 102 9.86 -5.26 -4.50
C LEU A 102 9.07 -6.11 -5.50
N ASP A 103 9.20 -7.44 -5.42
CA ASP A 103 8.47 -8.37 -6.28
C ASP A 103 6.95 -8.29 -6.05
N ALA A 104 6.52 -8.09 -4.80
CA ALA A 104 5.12 -7.91 -4.45
C ALA A 104 4.59 -6.47 -4.65
N GLY A 105 5.49 -5.49 -4.77
CA GLY A 105 5.15 -4.06 -4.83
C GLY A 105 4.64 -3.45 -3.51
N ALA A 106 4.62 -4.23 -2.43
CA ALA A 106 4.12 -3.81 -1.13
C ALA A 106 4.73 -4.65 0.00
N ALA A 107 4.87 -4.04 1.18
CA ALA A 107 5.16 -4.74 2.41
C ALA A 107 4.68 -3.96 3.64
N VAL A 108 4.52 -4.67 4.75
CA VAL A 108 4.22 -4.10 6.06
C VAL A 108 5.37 -4.43 7.01
N ILE A 109 5.91 -3.43 7.70
CA ILE A 109 6.96 -3.60 8.70
C ILE A 109 6.33 -3.46 10.07
N VAL A 110 6.39 -4.53 10.86
CA VAL A 110 5.97 -4.57 12.25
C VAL A 110 7.13 -4.20 13.15
N SER A 111 6.96 -3.16 13.95
CA SER A 111 7.96 -2.70 14.91
C SER A 111 7.79 -3.42 16.25
N LEU A 112 8.81 -4.17 16.65
CA LEU A 112 8.92 -4.87 17.94
C LEU A 112 10.05 -4.20 18.77
N PRO A 113 10.18 -4.48 20.08
CA PRO A 113 11.16 -3.81 20.93
C PRO A 113 12.61 -3.94 20.45
N ASP A 114 13.01 -5.14 20.04
CA ASP A 114 14.42 -5.46 19.72
C ASP A 114 14.64 -5.83 18.24
N ARG A 115 13.58 -5.87 17.42
CA ARG A 115 13.64 -6.28 16.01
C ARG A 115 12.49 -5.68 15.20
N ALA A 116 12.53 -5.88 13.89
CA ALA A 116 11.35 -5.67 13.04
C ALA A 116 11.02 -6.96 12.28
N LEU A 117 9.72 -7.15 12.04
CA LEU A 117 9.21 -8.24 11.21
C LEU A 117 8.60 -7.65 9.94
N GLY A 118 9.06 -8.10 8.78
CA GLY A 118 8.49 -7.76 7.50
C GLY A 118 7.39 -8.75 7.10
N LEU A 119 6.26 -8.25 6.66
CA LEU A 119 5.14 -9.02 6.13
C LEU A 119 4.96 -8.64 4.65
N VAL A 120 5.17 -9.61 3.76
CA VAL A 120 4.98 -9.44 2.31
C VAL A 120 3.68 -10.11 1.91
N PRO A 121 2.71 -9.40 1.31
CA PRO A 121 1.45 -10.00 0.93
C PRO A 121 1.64 -10.84 -0.33
N VAL A 122 1.03 -12.02 -0.36
CA VAL A 122 1.01 -12.93 -1.51
C VAL A 122 -0.42 -13.41 -1.72
N GLU A 123 -0.87 -13.45 -2.96
CA GLU A 123 -2.18 -14.01 -3.28
C GLU A 123 -2.26 -15.48 -2.85
N ASP A 124 -3.29 -15.82 -2.09
CA ASP A 124 -3.54 -17.19 -1.61
C ASP A 124 -4.75 -17.77 -2.35
N ARG A 125 -4.49 -18.75 -3.23
CA ARG A 125 -5.52 -19.44 -4.00
C ARG A 125 -5.62 -20.89 -3.52
N ARG A 126 -6.77 -21.24 -2.93
CA ARG A 126 -7.05 -22.58 -2.40
C ARG A 126 -8.24 -23.20 -3.13
N GLY A 127 -7.98 -24.20 -3.97
CA GLY A 127 -9.01 -24.76 -4.84
C GLY A 127 -9.55 -23.72 -5.84
N SER A 128 -10.78 -23.92 -6.31
CA SER A 128 -11.36 -23.13 -7.39
C SER A 128 -12.03 -21.82 -6.98
N SER A 129 -12.34 -21.64 -5.69
CA SER A 129 -13.26 -20.58 -5.23
C SER A 129 -12.70 -19.71 -4.11
N TYR A 130 -11.59 -20.10 -3.48
CA TYR A 130 -10.94 -19.28 -2.45
C TYR A 130 -9.89 -18.39 -3.08
N VAL A 131 -10.03 -17.08 -2.84
CA VAL A 131 -9.03 -16.06 -3.11
C VAL A 131 -8.88 -15.24 -1.85
N GLY A 132 -7.71 -15.33 -1.22
CA GLY A 132 -7.35 -14.58 -0.02
C GLY A 132 -5.93 -14.04 -0.14
N VAL A 133 -5.38 -13.60 0.98
CA VAL A 133 -4.01 -13.09 1.06
C VAL A 133 -3.26 -13.80 2.18
N ARG A 134 -2.09 -14.30 1.83
CA ARG A 134 -1.14 -14.89 2.77
C ARG A 134 0.03 -13.94 2.98
N TRP A 135 0.31 -13.64 4.23
CA TRP A 135 1.42 -12.78 4.63
C TRP A 135 2.67 -13.61 4.87
N ASN A 136 3.68 -13.45 4.02
CA ASN A 136 5.00 -14.02 4.22
C ASN A 136 5.77 -13.20 5.24
N SER A 137 5.95 -13.76 6.43
CA SER A 137 6.75 -13.18 7.50
C SER A 137 8.25 -13.40 7.25
N GLN A 138 9.05 -12.35 7.37
CA GLN A 138 10.52 -12.36 7.23
C GLN A 138 11.15 -11.38 8.22
N ASP A 139 12.42 -11.54 8.55
CA ASP A 139 13.12 -10.51 9.33
C ASP A 139 13.26 -9.22 8.52
N ALA A 140 13.01 -8.09 9.19
CA ALA A 140 13.21 -6.75 8.66
C ALA A 140 14.22 -5.98 9.53
N ALA A 141 14.93 -5.05 8.91
CA ALA A 141 15.80 -4.14 9.65
C ALA A 141 14.95 -3.17 10.49
N PRO A 142 15.29 -2.93 11.77
CA PRO A 142 14.51 -2.03 12.63
C PRO A 142 14.69 -0.54 12.29
N GLY A 143 15.66 -0.21 11.44
CA GLY A 143 15.98 1.15 11.03
C GLY A 143 14.77 1.95 10.52
N LEU A 144 14.81 3.26 10.71
CA LEU A 144 13.82 4.16 10.16
C LEU A 144 14.10 4.34 8.65
N PRO A 145 13.17 3.97 7.76
CA PRO A 145 13.37 4.16 6.33
C PRO A 145 13.34 5.64 5.98
N ASP A 146 14.03 6.00 4.89
CA ASP A 146 13.97 7.34 4.30
C ASP A 146 12.62 7.54 3.59
N VAL A 147 11.66 8.11 4.31
CA VAL A 147 10.32 8.42 3.81
C VAL A 147 10.01 9.90 4.08
N PRO A 148 9.31 10.58 3.16
CA PRO A 148 8.97 11.98 3.37
C PRO A 148 7.99 12.13 4.53
N THR A 149 8.04 13.28 5.19
CA THR A 149 6.99 13.67 6.14
C THR A 149 5.65 13.83 5.43
N LEU A 150 4.54 13.75 6.18
CA LEU A 150 3.20 13.96 5.61
C LEU A 150 3.07 15.32 4.89
N ALA A 151 3.67 16.38 5.43
CA ALA A 151 3.63 17.72 4.82
C ALA A 151 4.45 17.81 3.52
N GLU A 152 5.59 17.13 3.46
CA GLU A 152 6.40 17.04 2.23
C GLU A 152 5.68 16.22 1.17
N ALA A 153 5.11 15.07 1.54
CA ALA A 153 4.38 14.20 0.64
C ALA A 153 3.12 14.88 0.06
N ASP A 154 2.37 15.63 0.87
CA ASP A 154 1.22 16.46 0.45
C ASP A 154 1.63 17.49 -0.61
N ARG A 155 2.75 18.19 -0.36
CA ARG A 155 3.31 19.16 -1.32
C ARG A 155 3.78 18.49 -2.60
N GLN A 156 4.53 17.40 -2.50
CA GLN A 156 5.04 16.65 -3.64
C GLN A 156 3.91 16.08 -4.50
N LEU A 157 2.84 15.57 -3.89
CA LEU A 157 1.66 15.08 -4.60
C LEU A 157 0.98 16.20 -5.38
N THR A 158 0.82 17.38 -4.77
CA THR A 158 0.23 18.55 -5.42
C THR A 158 1.06 19.02 -6.62
N LEU A 159 2.39 19.06 -6.48
CA LEU A 159 3.31 19.42 -7.56
C LEU A 159 3.28 18.39 -8.69
N ALA A 160 3.41 17.10 -8.37
CA ALA A 160 3.39 16.03 -9.36
C ALA A 160 2.06 15.98 -10.12
N MET A 161 0.93 16.22 -9.46
CA MET A 161 -0.38 16.32 -10.12
C MET A 161 -0.41 17.47 -11.13
N ARG A 162 0.08 18.66 -10.74
CA ARG A 162 0.18 19.81 -11.64
C ARG A 162 1.10 19.53 -12.83
N ASP A 163 2.30 19.04 -12.57
CA ASP A 163 3.31 18.77 -13.61
C ASP A 163 2.84 17.69 -14.57
N ALA A 164 2.20 16.63 -14.07
CA ALA A 164 1.61 15.58 -14.90
C ALA A 164 0.44 16.13 -15.75
N THR A 165 -0.40 17.00 -15.19
CA THR A 165 -1.49 17.63 -15.95
C THR A 165 -0.94 18.50 -17.08
N GLU A 166 0.08 19.32 -16.79
CA GLU A 166 0.74 20.16 -17.80
C GLU A 166 1.39 19.32 -18.90
N ALA A 167 2.13 18.27 -18.54
CA ALA A 167 2.73 17.36 -19.51
C ALA A 167 1.69 16.67 -20.39
N LEU A 168 0.59 16.18 -19.79
CA LEU A 168 -0.47 15.48 -20.51
C LEU A 168 -1.30 16.40 -21.41
N LEU A 169 -1.42 17.70 -21.09
CA LEU A 169 -2.06 18.68 -21.98
C LEU A 169 -1.26 18.93 -23.27
N THR A 170 0.04 18.64 -23.29
CA THR A 170 0.88 18.74 -24.51
C THR A 170 0.83 17.49 -25.39
N VAL A 171 0.11 16.45 -24.94
CA VAL A 171 -0.09 15.19 -25.66
C VAL A 171 -1.45 15.28 -26.36
N ASP A 172 -1.44 15.54 -27.66
CA ASP A 172 -2.66 15.53 -28.48
C ASP A 172 -3.21 14.10 -28.56
N ASP A 173 -4.25 13.82 -27.78
CA ASP A 173 -5.01 12.57 -27.89
C ASP A 173 -6.25 12.81 -28.76
N VAL A 174 -6.29 12.16 -29.93
CA VAL A 174 -7.42 12.21 -30.88
C VAL A 174 -8.49 11.18 -30.52
N SER A 175 -8.22 10.30 -29.54
CA SER A 175 -9.10 9.20 -29.16
C SER A 175 -10.03 9.61 -28.02
N GLY A 176 -11.34 9.41 -28.21
CA GLY A 176 -12.33 9.62 -27.14
C GLY A 176 -12.12 8.65 -25.98
N ILE A 177 -12.44 9.11 -24.76
CA ILE A 177 -12.40 8.27 -23.55
C ILE A 177 -13.46 7.16 -23.67
N PRO A 178 -13.11 5.87 -23.55
CA PRO A 178 -14.06 4.77 -23.56
C PRO A 178 -15.12 4.93 -22.46
N PRO A 179 -16.38 4.52 -22.72
CA PRO A 179 -17.49 4.67 -21.76
C PRO A 179 -17.18 4.03 -20.39
N GLU A 180 -16.55 2.86 -20.38
CA GLU A 180 -16.16 2.15 -19.15
C GLU A 180 -15.20 2.96 -18.25
N ILE A 181 -14.33 3.79 -18.85
CA ILE A 181 -13.42 4.66 -18.12
C ILE A 181 -14.14 5.93 -17.69
N ALA A 182 -15.03 6.47 -18.53
CA ALA A 182 -15.86 7.61 -18.16
C ALA A 182 -16.76 7.29 -16.96
N ASP A 183 -17.34 6.09 -16.91
CA ASP A 183 -18.15 5.61 -15.78
C ASP A 183 -17.29 5.44 -14.53
N ALA A 184 -16.11 4.81 -14.64
CA ALA A 184 -15.18 4.68 -13.51
C ALA A 184 -14.72 6.06 -12.96
N LEU A 185 -14.49 7.04 -13.84
CA LEU A 185 -14.17 8.41 -13.44
C LEU A 185 -15.37 9.13 -12.82
N ALA A 186 -16.60 8.83 -13.25
CA ALA A 186 -17.82 9.35 -12.65
C ALA A 186 -18.03 8.77 -11.24
N ASP A 187 -17.80 7.47 -11.07
CA ASP A 187 -17.86 6.79 -9.77
C ASP A 187 -16.88 7.39 -8.76
N LEU A 188 -15.67 7.77 -9.18
CA LEU A 188 -14.69 8.45 -8.32
C LEU A 188 -15.16 9.81 -7.79
N ARG A 189 -16.12 10.46 -8.47
CA ARG A 189 -16.70 11.75 -8.06
C ARG A 189 -17.79 11.60 -7.01
N ASP A 190 -18.29 10.38 -6.75
CA ASP A 190 -19.28 10.12 -5.72
C ASP A 190 -18.64 10.18 -4.31
N PRO A 191 -18.92 11.22 -3.50
CA PRO A 191 -18.35 11.35 -2.17
C PRO A 191 -18.83 10.25 -1.20
N GLY A 192 -19.97 9.59 -1.47
CA GLY A 192 -20.54 8.56 -0.61
C GLY A 192 -19.89 7.18 -0.74
N ARG A 193 -19.12 6.94 -1.81
CA ARG A 193 -18.39 5.69 -2.07
C ARG A 193 -16.91 5.74 -1.75
N ASN A 194 -16.38 6.92 -1.42
CA ASN A 194 -14.98 7.11 -1.07
C ASN A 194 -14.72 6.59 0.36
N ASP A 195 -14.69 5.26 0.53
CA ASP A 195 -14.17 4.60 1.74
C ASP A 195 -12.73 5.08 1.90
N HIS A 196 -12.52 5.88 2.94
CA HIS A 196 -11.24 6.46 3.23
C HIS A 196 -10.23 5.34 3.56
N PRO A 197 -9.02 5.27 2.95
CA PRO A 197 -8.10 4.15 3.16
C PRO A 197 -7.58 4.05 4.61
N LEU A 198 -7.60 5.17 5.34
CA LEU A 198 -7.23 5.24 6.75
C LEU A 198 -8.43 5.04 7.69
N ALA A 199 -8.19 4.24 8.73
CA ALA A 199 -9.08 4.01 9.87
C ALA A 199 -9.19 5.27 10.78
N PRO A 200 -10.09 5.27 11.78
CA PRO A 200 -10.17 6.34 12.77
C PRO A 200 -8.86 6.53 13.56
N GLY A 201 -8.60 7.76 14.01
CA GLY A 201 -7.43 8.10 14.84
C GLY A 201 -6.29 8.80 14.11
N TYR A 202 -6.30 8.80 12.79
CA TYR A 202 -5.30 9.50 11.99
C TYR A 202 -5.55 11.02 11.96
N PRO A 203 -4.50 11.84 11.79
CA PRO A 203 -4.67 13.28 11.59
C PRO A 203 -5.56 13.59 10.38
N GLN A 204 -6.38 14.64 10.48
CA GLN A 204 -7.27 15.06 9.38
C GLN A 204 -6.51 15.34 8.06
N ARG A 205 -5.25 15.78 8.16
CA ARG A 205 -4.39 15.95 7.00
C ARG A 205 -4.07 14.62 6.33
N ALA A 206 -3.74 13.59 7.09
CA ALA A 206 -3.45 12.25 6.59
C ALA A 206 -4.66 11.70 5.84
N HIS A 207 -5.86 11.95 6.39
CA HIS A 207 -7.09 11.60 5.69
C HIS A 207 -7.18 12.28 4.30
N ARG A 208 -7.13 13.62 4.26
CA ARG A 208 -7.24 14.32 2.97
C ARG A 208 -6.19 13.87 1.94
N VAL A 209 -4.94 13.66 2.37
CA VAL A 209 -3.83 13.23 1.51
C VAL A 209 -4.07 11.81 0.99
N ALA A 210 -4.40 10.85 1.85
CA ALA A 210 -4.60 9.46 1.44
C ALA A 210 -5.83 9.31 0.53
N ALA A 211 -6.92 10.04 0.79
CA ALA A 211 -8.08 10.07 -0.10
C ALA A 211 -7.75 10.62 -1.49
N LEU A 212 -6.96 11.70 -1.58
CA LEU A 212 -6.51 12.24 -2.86
C LEU A 212 -5.59 11.24 -3.59
N ALA A 213 -4.62 10.68 -2.88
CA ALA A 213 -3.69 9.70 -3.43
C ALA A 213 -4.40 8.46 -3.96
N GLY A 214 -5.39 7.92 -3.22
CA GLY A 214 -6.21 6.79 -3.64
C GLY A 214 -7.00 7.08 -4.91
N ARG A 215 -7.66 8.24 -5.00
CA ARG A 215 -8.36 8.64 -6.25
C ARG A 215 -7.40 8.76 -7.43
N LEU A 216 -6.24 9.40 -7.23
CA LEU A 216 -5.23 9.55 -8.28
C LEU A 216 -4.64 8.20 -8.70
N ALA A 217 -4.47 7.24 -7.78
CA ALA A 217 -4.02 5.89 -8.12
C ALA A 217 -4.96 5.21 -9.12
N VAL A 218 -6.28 5.31 -8.89
CA VAL A 218 -7.29 4.79 -9.81
C VAL A 218 -7.21 5.49 -11.18
N VAL A 219 -7.05 6.81 -11.19
CA VAL A 219 -6.89 7.57 -12.45
C VAL A 219 -5.64 7.13 -13.21
N VAL A 220 -4.50 6.97 -12.53
CA VAL A 220 -3.24 6.52 -13.15
C VAL A 220 -3.40 5.11 -13.73
N GLU A 221 -4.05 4.20 -13.00
CA GLU A 221 -4.29 2.84 -13.47
C GLU A 221 -5.20 2.82 -14.71
N LEU A 222 -6.28 3.60 -14.70
CA LEU A 222 -7.14 3.77 -15.88
C LEU A 222 -6.36 4.37 -17.06
N ALA A 223 -5.52 5.38 -16.79
CA ALA A 223 -4.69 6.02 -17.82
C ALA A 223 -3.64 5.10 -18.44
N ARG A 224 -3.14 4.10 -17.69
CA ARG A 224 -2.23 3.07 -18.20
C ARG A 224 -2.92 2.04 -19.09
N ARG A 225 -4.20 1.76 -18.82
CA ARG A 225 -5.03 0.83 -19.61
C ARG A 225 -5.52 1.44 -20.92
N LEU A 226 -5.55 2.76 -21.00
CA LEU A 226 -5.91 3.48 -22.21
C LEU A 226 -4.84 3.32 -23.29
N ASP A 227 -5.23 2.76 -24.43
CA ASP A 227 -4.36 2.66 -25.58
C ASP A 227 -4.01 4.05 -26.13
N ALA A 228 -2.72 4.32 -26.26
CA ALA A 228 -2.18 5.54 -26.85
C ALA A 228 -2.16 5.47 -28.39
N HIS A 229 -3.34 5.42 -29.01
CA HIS A 229 -3.44 5.42 -30.47
C HIS A 229 -3.10 6.81 -31.04
N GLY A 230 -2.30 6.85 -32.10
CA GLY A 230 -1.98 8.08 -32.83
C GLY A 230 -0.93 8.98 -32.17
N LEU A 231 -0.33 8.58 -31.05
CA LEU A 231 0.78 9.31 -30.44
C LEU A 231 2.11 9.04 -31.16
N THR A 232 2.91 10.08 -31.30
CA THR A 232 4.33 9.95 -31.66
C THR A 232 5.13 9.27 -30.54
N ALA A 233 6.29 8.71 -30.87
CA ALA A 233 7.17 8.07 -29.87
C ALA A 233 7.54 9.03 -28.72
N ASP A 234 7.74 10.31 -29.02
CA ASP A 234 8.06 11.33 -28.02
C ASP A 234 6.86 11.64 -27.12
N GLN A 235 5.64 11.72 -27.66
CA GLN A 235 4.41 11.86 -26.88
C GLN A 235 4.14 10.64 -25.98
N MET A 236 4.39 9.42 -26.48
CA MET A 236 4.29 8.20 -25.68
C MET A 236 5.29 8.22 -24.51
N HIS A 237 6.52 8.67 -24.74
CA HIS A 237 7.54 8.79 -23.70
C HIS A 237 7.15 9.83 -22.65
N ARG A 238 6.75 11.03 -23.07
CA ARG A 238 6.29 12.10 -22.16
C ARG A 238 5.09 11.67 -21.30
N ARG A 239 4.09 10.99 -21.90
CA ARG A 239 2.94 10.43 -21.17
C ARG A 239 3.40 9.40 -20.14
N GLY A 240 4.26 8.47 -20.54
CA GLY A 240 4.80 7.44 -19.64
C GLY A 240 5.55 8.05 -18.45
N ASP A 241 6.37 9.05 -18.70
CA ASP A 241 7.15 9.76 -17.68
C ASP A 241 6.27 10.52 -16.70
N ALA A 242 5.28 11.27 -17.20
CA ALA A 242 4.31 11.97 -16.37
C ALA A 242 3.55 11.01 -15.44
N LEU A 243 3.07 9.88 -15.97
CA LEU A 243 2.37 8.86 -15.18
C LEU A 243 3.29 8.18 -14.15
N ARG A 244 4.57 7.92 -14.48
CA ARG A 244 5.55 7.36 -13.52
C ARG A 244 5.87 8.33 -12.39
N LEU A 245 6.03 9.62 -12.69
CA LEU A 245 6.28 10.65 -11.67
C LEU A 245 5.08 10.82 -10.74
N LEU A 246 3.86 10.86 -11.31
CA LEU A 246 2.65 10.93 -10.51
C LEU A 246 2.46 9.69 -9.62
N ASP A 247 2.69 8.49 -10.15
CA ASP A 247 2.65 7.24 -9.38
C ASP A 247 3.64 7.24 -8.20
N GLY A 248 4.87 7.69 -8.42
CA GLY A 248 5.88 7.82 -7.37
C GLY A 248 5.47 8.80 -6.25
N ALA A 249 4.77 9.89 -6.60
CA ALA A 249 4.24 10.84 -5.62
C ALA A 249 3.03 10.27 -4.85
N ILE A 250 2.15 9.54 -5.54
CA ILE A 250 1.01 8.84 -4.92
C ILE A 250 1.50 7.83 -3.87
N ARG A 251 2.49 6.98 -4.21
CA ARG A 251 3.06 6.00 -3.26
C ARG A 251 3.64 6.69 -2.03
N ARG A 252 4.40 7.77 -2.21
CA ARG A 252 4.95 8.59 -1.11
C ARG A 252 3.86 9.17 -0.21
N ALA A 253 2.79 9.69 -0.81
CA ALA A 253 1.64 10.22 -0.09
C ALA A 253 0.93 9.15 0.76
N LEU A 254 0.70 7.95 0.19
CA LEU A 254 0.10 6.83 0.91
C LEU A 254 0.99 6.35 2.06
N VAL A 255 2.29 6.14 1.81
CA VAL A 255 3.26 5.73 2.83
C VAL A 255 3.33 6.76 3.97
N ALA A 256 3.44 8.06 3.66
CA ALA A 256 3.50 9.10 4.68
C ALA A 256 2.20 9.21 5.49
N ALA A 257 1.04 9.08 4.83
CA ALA A 257 -0.26 9.15 5.51
C ALA A 257 -0.54 7.93 6.40
N CYS A 258 -0.18 6.72 5.98
CA CYS A 258 -0.30 5.51 6.79
C CYS A 258 0.69 5.48 7.96
N ASN A 259 1.87 6.06 7.79
CA ASN A 259 2.92 6.05 8.82
C ASN A 259 2.77 7.20 9.84
N SER A 260 1.87 8.17 9.60
CA SER A 260 1.65 9.30 10.51
C SER A 260 0.76 8.98 11.72
N ALA A 261 0.40 7.71 11.94
CA ALA A 261 -0.51 7.30 13.01
C ALA A 261 -0.02 7.71 14.41
N PHE A 262 1.30 7.73 14.59
CA PHE A 262 1.97 8.07 15.85
C PHE A 262 2.77 9.36 15.78
N ASP A 263 2.62 10.13 14.68
CA ASP A 263 3.24 11.45 14.60
C ASP A 263 2.60 12.37 15.64
N PRO A 264 3.38 13.19 16.34
CA PRO A 264 2.83 14.16 17.28
C PRO A 264 1.89 15.10 16.52
N VAL A 265 0.64 15.21 17.00
CA VAL A 265 -0.32 16.17 16.46
C VAL A 265 0.20 17.58 16.80
N PRO A 266 0.39 18.46 15.79
CA PRO A 266 0.84 19.83 16.03
C PRO A 266 -0.20 20.67 16.79
#